data_AF-A0AAU5ZKU7-F1
#
_entry.id   AF-A0AAU5ZKU7-F1
#
_cell.length_a   1.000
_cell.length_b   1.000
_cell.length_c   1.000
_cell.angle_alpha   90.00
_cell.angle_beta   90.00
_cell.angle_gamma   90.00
#
_symmetry.space_group_name_H-M   'P 1'
#
loop_
_entity.id
_entity.type
_entity.pdbx_description
1 polymer ?
#
loop_
_entity_poly.entity_id
_entity_poly.type
_entity_poly.pdbx_seq_one_letter_code
_entity_poly.pdbx_strand_id
1 'polypeptide(L)'
;MPLASRLFADPRNAELETCLVEDAAHILVGARGAHVACIQIALSLLSDGAVFLVIDGVYGQATAAAVFDYKDARHILGTGQVTPDEIVGKRTLQSLDDEMSIFEEQATATDEFVSTTVLGAPHDHSSCALSSFSAPGSGGRVNHFGLPVNPLPGRSINIGGEHETDYLGFEDFVTDPAVIGPPRPLTRTLRDHSVQNICLRDTPISMNQSTAAGRDEILRIAAPGCRVTFCGDVQQFRPELQSLGRVDLQFLMADPRFLTPPTATADALVITTP
;
A
#
# COMPACT_ATOMS: atom_id res chain seq x y z
N MET A 1 12.86 -24.40 10.29
CA MET A 1 13.21 -24.11 8.87
C MET A 1 13.80 -22.70 8.84
N PRO A 2 14.57 -22.29 7.82
CA PRO A 2 14.92 -20.87 7.69
C PRO A 2 13.65 -20.02 7.47
N LEU A 3 13.73 -18.73 7.78
CA LEU A 3 12.67 -17.76 7.48
C LEU A 3 12.49 -17.66 5.95
N ALA A 4 11.24 -17.57 5.50
CA ALA A 4 10.84 -17.64 4.09
C ALA A 4 10.37 -16.30 3.51
N SER A 5 9.68 -15.47 4.30
CA SER A 5 9.21 -14.16 3.85
C SER A 5 10.38 -13.20 3.60
N ARG A 6 10.27 -12.33 2.60
CA ARG A 6 11.27 -11.29 2.34
C ARG A 6 11.42 -10.36 3.54
N LEU A 7 10.31 -10.01 4.20
CA LEU A 7 10.33 -9.14 5.39
C LEU A 7 11.24 -9.65 6.53
N PHE A 8 11.30 -10.97 6.74
CA PHE A 8 12.10 -11.55 7.82
C PHE A 8 13.42 -12.16 7.35
N ALA A 9 13.55 -12.52 6.07
CA ALA A 9 14.74 -13.14 5.51
C ALA A 9 15.72 -12.15 4.84
N ASP A 10 15.25 -10.95 4.43
CA ASP A 10 16.05 -9.99 3.66
C ASP A 10 15.88 -8.52 4.13
N PRO A 11 16.89 -7.92 4.79
CA PRO A 11 18.18 -8.50 5.13
C PRO A 11 18.06 -9.50 6.29
N ARG A 12 18.95 -10.50 6.30
CA ARG A 12 18.99 -11.48 7.39
C ARG A 12 19.12 -10.81 8.76
N ASN A 13 18.33 -11.28 9.71
CA ASN A 13 18.27 -10.75 11.07
C ASN A 13 18.58 -11.86 12.08
N ALA A 14 19.72 -11.75 12.78
CA ALA A 14 20.20 -12.79 13.68
C ALA A 14 19.27 -13.00 14.88
N GLU A 15 18.63 -11.96 15.40
CA GLU A 15 17.69 -12.03 16.51
C GLU A 15 16.42 -12.81 16.12
N LEU A 16 15.87 -12.58 14.93
CA LEU A 16 14.73 -13.35 14.43
C LEU A 16 15.11 -14.82 14.18
N GLU A 17 16.26 -15.07 13.56
CA GLU A 17 16.74 -16.43 13.34
C GLU A 17 16.96 -17.20 14.64
N THR A 18 17.52 -16.54 15.66
CA THR A 18 17.74 -17.14 16.98
C THR A 18 16.42 -17.37 17.70
N CYS A 19 15.47 -16.43 17.63
CA CYS A 19 14.12 -16.58 18.18
C CYS A 19 13.37 -17.79 17.58
N LEU A 20 13.67 -18.17 16.33
CA LEU A 20 13.05 -19.30 15.66
C LEU A 20 13.54 -20.67 16.21
N VAL A 21 14.69 -20.71 16.89
CA VAL A 21 15.33 -21.97 17.35
C VAL A 21 15.59 -22.06 18.85
N GLU A 22 15.73 -20.94 19.58
CA GLU A 22 16.03 -20.90 21.02
C GLU A 22 14.92 -20.21 21.82
N ASP A 23 14.41 -20.87 22.88
CA ASP A 23 13.35 -20.29 23.73
C ASP A 23 13.84 -19.08 24.52
N ALA A 24 15.14 -19.04 24.84
CA ALA A 24 15.77 -17.92 25.53
C ALA A 24 15.85 -16.64 24.67
N ALA A 25 15.67 -16.78 23.36
CA ALA A 25 15.71 -15.67 22.39
C ALA A 25 14.31 -15.20 21.97
N HIS A 26 13.25 -15.65 22.66
CA HIS A 26 11.92 -15.10 22.45
C HIS A 26 11.90 -13.58 22.65
N ILE A 27 11.11 -12.88 21.83
CA ILE A 27 11.07 -11.41 21.82
C ILE A 27 9.93 -10.97 22.75
N LEU A 28 10.28 -10.19 23.78
CA LEU A 28 9.37 -9.75 24.84
C LEU A 28 9.17 -8.23 24.82
N VAL A 29 8.17 -7.77 25.58
CA VAL A 29 7.96 -6.34 25.87
C VAL A 29 9.24 -5.70 26.39
N GLY A 30 9.60 -4.56 25.80
CA GLY A 30 10.84 -3.84 26.07
C GLY A 30 11.99 -4.14 25.09
N ALA A 31 11.87 -5.17 24.25
CA ALA A 31 12.80 -5.40 23.14
C ALA A 31 12.83 -4.21 22.18
N ARG A 32 13.98 -3.99 21.54
CA ARG A 32 14.18 -2.88 20.61
C ARG A 32 15.09 -3.26 19.45
N GLY A 33 14.81 -2.75 18.26
CA GLY A 33 15.68 -2.86 17.09
C GLY A 33 14.93 -3.25 15.82
N ALA A 34 15.70 -3.53 14.76
CA ALA A 34 15.16 -3.86 13.44
C ALA A 34 14.26 -5.11 13.47
N HIS A 35 14.56 -6.11 14.30
CA HIS A 35 13.74 -7.31 14.46
C HIS A 35 12.32 -6.99 14.98
N VAL A 36 12.21 -6.01 15.87
CA VAL A 36 10.91 -5.54 16.38
C VAL A 36 10.16 -4.77 15.29
N ALA A 37 10.85 -3.94 14.52
CA ALA A 37 10.23 -3.22 13.41
C ALA A 37 9.64 -4.19 12.38
N CYS A 38 10.34 -5.27 12.03
CA CYS A 38 9.79 -6.31 11.15
C CYS A 38 8.53 -6.96 11.73
N ILE A 39 8.50 -7.26 13.03
CA ILE A 39 7.31 -7.81 13.70
C ILE A 39 6.15 -6.81 13.64
N GLN A 40 6.40 -5.54 13.94
CA GLN A 40 5.38 -4.49 13.88
C GLN A 40 4.80 -4.36 12.47
N ILE A 41 5.65 -4.42 11.43
CA ILE A 41 5.22 -4.40 10.02
C ILE A 41 4.35 -5.61 9.71
N ALA A 42 4.80 -6.82 10.04
CA ALA A 42 4.07 -8.06 9.77
C ALA A 42 2.70 -8.07 10.45
N LEU A 43 2.64 -7.67 11.73
CA LEU A 43 1.38 -7.59 12.48
C LEU A 43 0.41 -6.59 11.84
N SER A 44 0.91 -5.44 11.38
CA SER A 44 0.06 -4.47 10.69
C SER A 44 -0.44 -4.98 9.34
N LEU A 45 0.40 -5.64 8.54
CA LEU A 45 0.01 -6.19 7.24
C LEU A 45 -0.96 -7.39 7.36
N LEU A 46 -0.70 -8.31 8.30
CA LEU A 46 -1.46 -9.56 8.47
C LEU A 46 -2.70 -9.43 9.37
N SER A 47 -2.97 -8.21 9.86
CA SER A 47 -4.16 -7.91 10.65
C SER A 47 -5.40 -7.62 9.80
N ASP A 48 -5.31 -7.76 8.47
CA ASP A 48 -6.34 -7.29 7.52
C ASP A 48 -6.75 -5.82 7.81
N GLY A 49 -5.77 -5.02 8.24
CA GLY A 49 -5.92 -3.61 8.60
C GLY A 49 -6.42 -3.36 10.04
N ALA A 50 -6.86 -4.36 10.79
CA ALA A 50 -7.42 -4.17 12.13
C ALA A 50 -6.42 -3.57 13.15
N VAL A 51 -5.12 -3.73 12.90
CA VAL A 51 -4.05 -3.27 13.78
C VAL A 51 -3.10 -2.33 13.04
N PHE A 52 -3.03 -1.09 13.51
CA PHE A 52 -2.06 -0.12 13.02
C PHE A 52 -1.02 0.21 14.08
N LEU A 53 0.21 -0.28 13.88
CA LEU A 53 1.33 -0.01 14.78
C LEU A 53 2.19 1.13 14.25
N VAL A 54 2.68 1.94 15.18
CA VAL A 54 3.82 2.82 14.90
C VAL A 54 5.04 1.92 14.74
N ILE A 55 5.70 1.98 13.58
CA ILE A 55 6.92 1.22 13.28
C ILE A 55 8.12 1.99 13.82
N ASP A 56 8.34 1.89 15.12
CA ASP A 56 9.44 2.56 15.84
C ASP A 56 10.54 1.57 16.28
N GLY A 57 10.34 0.27 16.04
CA GLY A 57 11.24 -0.78 16.49
C GLY A 57 11.28 -0.92 18.01
N VAL A 58 10.26 -0.47 18.75
CA VAL A 58 10.13 -0.61 20.20
C VAL A 58 8.95 -1.51 20.54
N TYR A 59 9.22 -2.62 21.23
CA TYR A 59 8.17 -3.56 21.62
C TYR A 59 7.45 -3.02 22.86
N GLY A 60 6.54 -2.08 22.62
CA GLY A 60 5.68 -1.48 23.65
C GLY A 60 4.37 -2.24 23.85
N GLN A 61 3.49 -1.65 24.66
CA GLN A 61 2.16 -2.21 24.96
C GLN A 61 1.27 -2.36 23.72
N ALA A 62 1.37 -1.45 22.75
CA ALA A 62 0.61 -1.57 21.50
C ALA A 62 1.04 -2.81 20.69
N THR A 63 2.35 -3.04 20.57
CA THR A 63 2.89 -4.25 19.91
C THR A 63 2.52 -5.52 20.68
N ALA A 64 2.54 -5.47 22.02
CA ALA A 64 2.13 -6.59 22.87
C ALA A 64 0.67 -7.00 22.63
N ALA A 65 -0.24 -6.03 22.63
CA ALA A 65 -1.65 -6.26 22.32
C ALA A 65 -1.84 -6.81 20.90
N ALA A 66 -1.16 -6.25 19.90
CA ALA A 66 -1.19 -6.75 18.53
C ALA A 66 -0.74 -8.22 18.41
N VAL A 67 0.29 -8.62 19.16
CA VAL A 67 0.75 -10.01 19.19
C VAL A 67 -0.28 -10.92 19.87
N PHE A 68 -0.89 -10.46 20.96
CA PHE A 68 -2.00 -11.19 21.59
C PHE A 68 -3.14 -11.42 20.59
N ASP A 69 -3.62 -10.35 19.94
CA ASP A 69 -4.74 -10.41 18.99
C ASP A 69 -4.41 -11.32 17.80
N TYR A 70 -3.20 -11.20 17.24
CA TYR A 70 -2.72 -12.07 16.16
C TYR A 70 -2.77 -13.55 16.56
N LYS A 71 -2.29 -13.87 17.76
CA LYS A 71 -2.24 -15.25 18.27
C LYS A 71 -3.63 -15.78 18.62
N ASP A 72 -4.51 -14.94 19.16
CA ASP A 72 -5.89 -15.33 19.48
C ASP A 72 -6.64 -15.72 18.20
N ALA A 73 -6.57 -14.87 17.17
CA ALA A 73 -7.19 -15.09 15.87
C ALA A 73 -6.72 -16.38 15.17
N ARG A 74 -5.47 -16.78 15.42
CA ARG A 74 -4.83 -17.96 14.79
C ARG A 74 -4.69 -19.16 15.72
N HIS A 75 -5.24 -19.06 16.93
CA HIS A 75 -5.17 -20.09 17.97
C HIS A 75 -3.72 -20.56 18.26
N ILE A 76 -2.77 -19.62 18.31
CA ILE A 76 -1.35 -19.88 18.58
C ILE A 76 -1.13 -19.90 20.09
N LEU A 77 -1.09 -21.12 20.66
CA LEU A 77 -0.88 -21.35 22.09
C LEU A 77 0.43 -22.09 22.36
N GLY A 78 1.11 -21.74 23.44
CA GLY A 78 2.20 -22.51 24.02
C GLY A 78 1.71 -23.78 24.72
N THR A 79 2.65 -24.65 25.09
CA THR A 79 2.34 -25.90 25.80
C THR A 79 1.65 -25.62 27.13
N GLY A 80 0.41 -26.12 27.28
CA GLY A 80 -0.39 -25.95 28.50
C GLY A 80 -1.08 -24.59 28.63
N GLN A 81 -0.97 -23.70 27.64
CA GLN A 81 -1.70 -22.44 27.63
C GLN A 81 -3.15 -22.64 27.14
N VAL A 82 -4.08 -21.92 27.78
CA VAL A 82 -5.48 -21.81 27.36
C VAL A 82 -5.81 -20.40 26.85
N THR A 83 -4.89 -19.46 26.99
CA THR A 83 -4.99 -18.07 26.56
C THR A 83 -3.65 -17.66 25.95
N PRO A 84 -3.63 -16.93 24.83
CA PRO A 84 -2.38 -16.43 24.26
C PRO A 84 -1.62 -15.53 25.24
N ASP A 85 -0.30 -15.56 25.18
CA ASP A 85 0.56 -14.54 25.78
C ASP A 85 0.99 -13.48 24.75
N GLU A 86 1.60 -12.39 25.21
CA GLU A 86 2.08 -11.26 24.41
C GLU A 86 3.53 -11.44 23.93
N ILE A 87 4.07 -12.66 23.92
CA ILE A 87 5.46 -12.97 23.55
C ILE A 87 5.50 -13.52 22.12
N VAL A 88 6.46 -13.01 21.34
CA VAL A 88 6.82 -13.60 20.05
C VAL A 88 7.86 -14.69 20.31
N GLY A 89 7.37 -15.93 20.39
CA GLY A 89 8.22 -17.12 20.41
C GLY A 89 8.24 -17.85 19.08
N LYS A 90 8.89 -19.01 19.03
CA LYS A 90 9.09 -19.82 17.81
C LYS A 90 7.83 -20.02 16.97
N ARG A 91 6.72 -20.40 17.63
CA ARG A 91 5.44 -20.67 16.96
C ARG A 91 4.82 -19.40 16.38
N THR A 92 4.90 -18.29 17.12
CA THR A 92 4.40 -17.00 16.67
C THR A 92 5.22 -16.50 15.48
N LEU A 93 6.55 -16.55 15.58
CA LEU A 93 7.43 -16.09 14.51
C LEU A 93 7.29 -16.94 13.25
N GLN A 94 7.21 -18.27 13.38
CA GLN A 94 6.98 -19.15 12.22
C GLN A 94 5.63 -18.85 11.54
N SER A 95 4.56 -18.65 12.31
CA SER A 95 3.25 -18.30 11.74
C SER A 95 3.28 -16.94 11.04
N LEU A 96 3.91 -15.93 11.64
CA LEU A 96 4.08 -14.62 10.99
C LEU A 96 4.83 -14.78 9.68
N ASP A 97 5.92 -15.54 9.67
CA ASP A 97 6.74 -15.74 8.48
C ASP A 97 6.01 -16.51 7.37
N ASP A 98 5.31 -17.59 7.71
CA ASP A 98 4.54 -18.39 6.75
C ASP A 98 3.44 -17.55 6.08
N GLU A 99 2.67 -16.79 6.88
CA GLU A 99 1.60 -15.95 6.36
C GLU A 99 2.13 -14.73 5.61
N MET A 100 3.23 -14.14 6.06
CA MET A 100 3.87 -13.05 5.35
C MET A 100 4.42 -13.53 3.99
N SER A 101 4.96 -14.74 3.92
CA SER A 101 5.39 -15.35 2.65
C SER A 101 4.22 -15.51 1.67
N ILE A 102 3.07 -16.02 2.14
CA ILE A 102 1.86 -16.14 1.32
C ILE A 102 1.35 -14.76 0.88
N PHE A 103 1.29 -13.81 1.81
CA PHE A 103 0.87 -12.44 1.51
C PHE A 103 1.81 -11.82 0.47
N GLU A 104 3.12 -11.98 0.60
CA GLU A 104 4.09 -11.46 -0.35
C GLU A 104 4.01 -12.12 -1.72
N GLU A 105 3.75 -13.43 -1.80
CA GLU A 105 3.54 -14.15 -3.06
C GLU A 105 2.28 -13.66 -3.78
N GLN A 106 1.17 -13.51 -3.05
CA GLN A 106 -0.07 -12.95 -3.58
C GLN A 106 0.09 -11.47 -3.95
N ALA A 107 0.77 -10.71 -3.09
CA ALA A 107 1.09 -9.31 -3.31
C ALA A 107 1.97 -9.15 -4.54
N THR A 108 2.94 -10.03 -4.82
CA THR A 108 3.82 -9.93 -6.01
C THR A 108 3.05 -9.94 -7.34
N ALA A 109 1.93 -10.66 -7.43
CA ALA A 109 1.07 -10.66 -8.61
C ALA A 109 0.26 -9.34 -8.76
N THR A 110 -0.03 -8.67 -7.65
CA THR A 110 -0.72 -7.37 -7.61
C THR A 110 0.24 -6.16 -7.60
N ASP A 111 1.45 -6.35 -7.07
CA ASP A 111 2.60 -5.42 -6.92
C ASP A 111 3.38 -5.29 -8.24
N GLU A 112 2.97 -5.97 -9.32
CA GLU A 112 3.52 -5.63 -10.64
C GLU A 112 3.01 -4.25 -11.08
N PHE A 113 1.79 -3.87 -10.67
CA PHE A 113 1.14 -2.68 -11.21
C PHE A 113 0.63 -1.68 -10.17
N VAL A 114 0.13 -2.12 -9.01
CA VAL A 114 -0.33 -1.20 -7.94
C VAL A 114 0.05 -1.69 -6.54
N SER A 115 0.28 -0.75 -5.63
CA SER A 115 0.50 -1.00 -4.22
C SER A 115 -0.78 -1.47 -3.55
N THR A 116 -0.72 -2.62 -2.88
CA THR A 116 -1.79 -3.16 -2.04
C THR A 116 -1.67 -2.76 -0.57
N THR A 117 -0.67 -1.95 -0.21
CA THR A 117 -0.41 -1.51 1.17
C THR A 117 -0.43 0.01 1.28
N VAL A 118 -0.63 0.53 2.49
CA VAL A 118 -0.50 1.97 2.77
C VAL A 118 0.93 2.49 2.68
N LEU A 119 1.92 1.58 2.58
CA LEU A 119 3.35 1.88 2.50
C LEU A 119 3.85 2.04 1.06
N GLY A 120 3.22 1.42 0.06
CA GLY A 120 3.73 1.57 -1.31
C GLY A 120 5.04 0.82 -1.54
N ALA A 121 5.77 1.20 -2.60
CA ALA A 121 7.09 0.61 -2.86
C ALA A 121 8.12 1.11 -1.82
N PRO A 122 9.20 0.35 -1.53
CA PRO A 122 10.14 0.70 -0.47
C PRO A 122 10.76 2.10 -0.60
N HIS A 123 10.53 2.97 0.40
CA HIS A 123 11.15 4.30 0.54
C HIS A 123 11.09 4.81 1.99
N ASP A 124 11.71 5.96 2.28
CA ASP A 124 11.68 6.57 3.61
C ASP A 124 10.36 7.31 3.89
N HIS A 125 9.48 6.68 4.67
CA HIS A 125 8.18 7.22 5.04
C HIS A 125 8.22 8.46 5.93
N SER A 126 9.35 8.76 6.58
CA SER A 126 9.48 9.99 7.36
C SER A 126 9.52 11.24 6.46
N SER A 127 9.84 11.05 5.19
CA SER A 127 9.92 12.10 4.17
C SER A 127 8.60 12.38 3.44
N CYS A 128 7.61 11.49 3.56
CA CYS A 128 6.33 11.64 2.87
C CYS A 128 5.56 12.89 3.34
N ALA A 129 4.87 13.57 2.42
CA ALA A 129 4.07 14.75 2.77
C ALA A 129 2.99 14.44 3.81
N LEU A 130 2.59 15.45 4.59
CA LEU A 130 1.37 15.37 5.40
C LEU A 130 0.17 15.38 4.46
N SER A 131 -0.78 14.46 4.65
CA SER A 131 -1.99 14.44 3.83
C SER A 131 -3.00 15.46 4.35
N SER A 132 -3.72 16.10 3.43
CA SER A 132 -4.87 16.94 3.76
C SER A 132 -6.22 16.22 3.59
N PHE A 133 -6.22 14.93 3.24
CA PHE A 133 -7.44 14.14 3.04
C PHE A 133 -7.93 13.42 4.30
N SER A 134 -9.19 12.96 4.24
CA SER A 134 -9.93 12.34 5.36
C SER A 134 -9.42 10.97 5.82
N ALA A 135 -8.51 10.35 5.07
CA ALA A 135 -7.91 9.06 5.40
C ALA A 135 -6.38 9.10 5.21
N PRO A 136 -5.65 9.84 6.06
CA PRO A 136 -4.20 9.89 5.98
C PRO A 136 -3.60 8.52 6.35
N GLY A 137 -2.41 8.23 5.81
CA GLY A 137 -1.58 7.13 6.24
C GLY A 137 -0.89 7.39 7.59
N SER A 138 0.16 6.62 7.87
CA SER A 138 0.88 6.65 9.15
C SER A 138 1.29 8.07 9.55
N GLY A 139 1.04 8.44 10.81
CA GLY A 139 1.48 9.74 11.34
C GLY A 139 0.86 10.95 10.66
N GLY A 140 -0.30 10.81 10.01
CA GLY A 140 -0.97 11.89 9.29
C GLY A 140 -0.39 12.17 7.89
N ARG A 141 0.48 11.28 7.40
CA ARG A 141 1.13 11.43 6.08
C ARG A 141 0.27 10.88 4.96
N VAL A 142 0.66 11.14 3.72
CA VAL A 142 0.03 10.52 2.56
C VAL A 142 0.09 9.00 2.65
N ASN A 143 -1.02 8.33 2.34
CA ASN A 143 -1.04 6.88 2.19
C ASN A 143 -0.66 6.52 0.75
N HIS A 144 -0.05 5.34 0.56
CA HIS A 144 0.42 4.88 -0.74
C HIS A 144 -0.40 3.72 -1.31
N PHE A 145 -1.55 3.43 -0.71
CA PHE A 145 -2.46 2.39 -1.17
C PHE A 145 -3.07 2.75 -2.52
N GLY A 146 -3.10 1.78 -3.44
CA GLY A 146 -3.67 1.93 -4.78
C GLY A 146 -2.79 2.68 -5.78
N LEU A 147 -1.61 3.13 -5.38
CA LEU A 147 -0.68 3.84 -6.26
C LEU A 147 0.09 2.88 -7.16
N PRO A 148 0.54 3.29 -8.35
CA PRO A 148 1.32 2.42 -9.21
C PRO A 148 2.60 1.93 -8.53
N VAL A 149 3.04 0.75 -8.90
CA VAL A 149 4.39 0.23 -8.63
C VAL A 149 5.05 -0.08 -9.97
N ASN A 150 6.39 -0.05 -9.99
CA ASN A 150 7.20 -0.34 -11.19
C ASN A 150 6.70 0.38 -12.47
N PRO A 151 6.69 1.73 -12.51
CA PRO A 151 6.27 2.48 -13.70
C PRO A 151 7.10 2.16 -14.94
N LEU A 152 6.49 2.26 -16.11
CA LEU A 152 7.20 2.14 -17.39
C LEU A 152 8.24 3.26 -17.52
N PRO A 153 9.36 3.04 -18.23
CA PRO A 153 10.33 4.10 -18.50
C PRO A 153 9.68 5.27 -19.25
N GLY A 154 9.81 6.48 -18.75
CA GLY A 154 9.24 7.67 -19.36
C GLY A 154 8.70 8.64 -18.32
N ARG A 155 7.96 9.66 -18.78
CA ARG A 155 7.37 10.65 -17.89
C ARG A 155 6.17 10.05 -17.16
N SER A 156 6.07 10.33 -15.86
CA SER A 156 5.01 9.83 -14.99
C SER A 156 4.29 10.99 -14.31
N ILE A 157 2.96 10.98 -14.31
CA ILE A 157 2.17 12.01 -13.62
C ILE A 157 1.09 11.37 -12.73
N ASN A 158 0.75 12.06 -11.65
CA ASN A 158 -0.36 11.73 -10.77
C ASN A 158 -1.42 12.82 -10.87
N ILE A 159 -2.64 12.47 -11.29
CA ILE A 159 -3.74 13.41 -11.44
C ILE A 159 -4.55 13.44 -10.15
N GLY A 160 -4.54 14.59 -9.49
CA GLY A 160 -5.23 14.80 -8.21
C GLY A 160 -4.42 14.40 -6.97
N GLY A 161 -3.14 14.02 -7.13
CA GLY A 161 -2.25 13.67 -6.03
C GLY A 161 -1.93 14.81 -5.04
N GLU A 162 -1.38 14.43 -3.90
CA GLU A 162 -0.79 15.24 -2.82
C GLU A 162 0.66 14.80 -2.51
N HIS A 163 1.47 14.48 -3.51
CA HIS A 163 2.85 14.00 -3.41
C HIS A 163 3.02 12.54 -2.93
N GLU A 164 1.97 11.73 -2.98
CA GLU A 164 2.04 10.33 -2.57
C GLU A 164 2.82 9.43 -3.53
N THR A 165 3.15 9.91 -4.73
CA THR A 165 3.91 9.16 -5.75
C THR A 165 5.30 9.75 -6.05
N ASP A 166 5.73 10.78 -5.31
CA ASP A 166 7.00 11.49 -5.59
C ASP A 166 8.21 10.56 -5.51
N TYR A 167 8.19 9.59 -4.59
CA TYR A 167 9.26 8.59 -4.43
C TYR A 167 9.41 7.66 -5.65
N LEU A 168 8.41 7.62 -6.52
CA LEU A 168 8.43 6.91 -7.81
C LEU A 168 8.72 7.82 -9.00
N GLY A 169 9.00 9.11 -8.76
CA GLY A 169 9.31 10.10 -9.79
C GLY A 169 8.09 10.62 -10.55
N PHE A 170 6.89 10.51 -9.97
CA PHE A 170 5.68 11.10 -10.55
C PHE A 170 5.61 12.60 -10.24
N GLU A 171 5.05 13.36 -11.18
CA GLU A 171 4.73 14.78 -11.00
C GLU A 171 3.22 14.96 -10.80
N ASP A 172 2.80 15.75 -9.81
CA ASP A 172 1.38 16.01 -9.58
C ASP A 172 0.79 17.05 -10.54
N PHE A 173 -0.38 16.74 -11.09
CA PHE A 173 -1.17 17.61 -11.95
C PHE A 173 -2.66 17.58 -11.58
N VAL A 174 -3.42 18.55 -12.06
CA VAL A 174 -4.89 18.51 -12.03
C VAL A 174 -5.47 18.85 -13.40
N THR A 175 -6.61 18.27 -13.74
CA THR A 175 -7.32 18.56 -15.00
C THR A 175 -8.10 19.87 -14.92
N ASP A 176 -8.52 20.27 -13.72
CA ASP A 176 -9.36 21.45 -13.48
C ASP A 176 -8.84 22.24 -12.26
N PRO A 177 -8.80 23.59 -12.31
CA PRO A 177 -8.39 24.41 -11.18
C PRO A 177 -9.32 24.30 -9.96
N ALA A 178 -10.53 23.78 -10.11
CA ALA A 178 -11.48 23.58 -9.01
C ALA A 178 -11.20 22.32 -8.17
N VAL A 179 -10.24 21.47 -8.56
CA VAL A 179 -9.88 20.27 -7.79
C VAL A 179 -9.25 20.67 -6.46
N ILE A 180 -9.84 20.22 -5.36
CA ILE A 180 -9.39 20.47 -3.97
C ILE A 180 -8.03 19.80 -3.74
N GLY A 181 -7.15 20.44 -2.96
CA GLY A 181 -5.86 19.91 -2.54
C GLY A 181 -4.72 20.93 -2.70
N PRO A 182 -3.45 20.50 -2.62
CA PRO A 182 -2.30 21.39 -2.76
C PRO A 182 -2.25 22.05 -4.15
N PRO A 183 -1.55 23.18 -4.30
CA PRO A 183 -1.36 23.83 -5.60
C PRO A 183 -0.63 22.91 -6.58
N ARG A 184 -1.26 22.67 -7.74
CA ARG A 184 -0.73 21.77 -8.79
C ARG A 184 -0.86 22.43 -10.17
N PRO A 185 0.08 22.21 -11.10
CA PRO A 185 -0.05 22.64 -12.48
C PRO A 185 -1.23 21.93 -13.18
N LEU A 186 -1.77 22.58 -14.22
CA LEU A 186 -2.85 22.02 -15.02
C LEU A 186 -2.31 21.07 -16.09
N THR A 187 -3.00 19.96 -16.36
CA THR A 187 -2.62 19.00 -17.42
C THR A 187 -2.56 19.65 -18.80
N ARG A 188 -3.34 20.72 -19.05
CA ARG A 188 -3.28 21.52 -20.29
C ARG A 188 -1.92 22.17 -20.57
N THR A 189 -1.03 22.21 -19.57
CA THR A 189 0.35 22.70 -19.73
C THR A 189 1.29 21.62 -20.27
N LEU A 190 0.86 20.36 -20.26
CA LEU A 190 1.58 19.22 -20.81
C LEU A 190 1.41 19.16 -22.34
N ARG A 191 2.47 18.72 -23.01
CA ARG A 191 2.45 18.47 -24.45
C ARG A 191 1.64 17.21 -24.75
N ASP A 192 1.05 17.18 -25.93
CA ASP A 192 0.36 16.00 -26.44
C ASP A 192 1.32 14.80 -26.49
N HIS A 193 0.81 13.62 -26.15
CA HIS A 193 1.54 12.35 -26.21
C HIS A 193 2.90 12.34 -25.50
N SER A 194 3.00 13.00 -24.34
CA SER A 194 4.26 13.19 -23.63
C SER A 194 4.38 12.42 -22.31
N VAL A 195 3.34 11.68 -21.92
CA VAL A 195 3.25 10.99 -20.63
C VAL A 195 3.15 9.49 -20.84
N GLN A 196 4.02 8.73 -20.18
CA GLN A 196 4.06 7.26 -20.28
C GLN A 196 3.29 6.57 -19.14
N ASN A 197 3.19 7.20 -17.97
CA ASN A 197 2.44 6.67 -16.84
C ASN A 197 1.51 7.74 -16.27
N ILE A 198 0.24 7.39 -16.08
CA ILE A 198 -0.76 8.25 -15.45
C ILE A 198 -1.36 7.48 -14.28
N CYS A 199 -1.32 8.07 -13.09
CA CYS A 199 -1.99 7.56 -11.89
C CYS A 199 -3.17 8.45 -11.54
N LEU A 200 -4.28 7.85 -11.09
CA LEU A 200 -5.40 8.53 -10.45
C LEU A 200 -5.86 7.70 -9.25
N ARG A 201 -6.11 8.34 -8.11
CA ARG A 201 -6.69 7.67 -6.94
C ARG A 201 -7.89 8.43 -6.40
N ASP A 202 -9.06 7.81 -6.43
CA ASP A 202 -10.34 8.42 -6.03
C ASP A 202 -10.61 9.82 -6.68
N THR A 203 -9.87 10.16 -7.73
CA THR A 203 -9.97 11.42 -8.47
C THR A 203 -10.93 11.24 -9.64
N PRO A 204 -12.00 12.03 -9.75
CA PRO A 204 -12.89 11.98 -10.91
C PRO A 204 -12.14 12.26 -12.22
N ILE A 205 -12.36 11.42 -13.24
CA ILE A 205 -11.92 11.70 -14.60
C ILE A 205 -12.84 12.77 -15.18
N SER A 206 -12.56 14.04 -14.86
CA SER A 206 -13.39 15.16 -15.31
C SER A 206 -12.54 16.40 -15.60
N MET A 207 -13.00 17.20 -16.56
CA MET A 207 -12.42 18.49 -16.90
C MET A 207 -13.57 19.44 -17.26
N ASN A 208 -13.60 20.65 -16.70
CA ASN A 208 -14.70 21.60 -16.88
C ASN A 208 -16.08 20.96 -16.62
N GLN A 209 -16.19 20.14 -15.56
CA GLN A 209 -17.40 19.39 -15.19
C GLN A 209 -17.88 18.37 -16.23
N SER A 210 -17.04 17.98 -17.19
CA SER A 210 -17.34 16.98 -18.22
C SER A 210 -16.41 15.78 -18.10
N THR A 211 -16.98 14.58 -17.97
CA THR A 211 -16.22 13.32 -17.94
C THR A 211 -15.62 12.99 -19.30
N ALA A 212 -16.33 13.30 -20.39
CA ALA A 212 -15.82 13.15 -21.75
C ALA A 212 -14.61 14.07 -21.99
N ALA A 213 -14.66 15.32 -21.52
CA ALA A 213 -13.51 16.23 -21.64
C ALA A 213 -12.32 15.75 -20.78
N GLY A 214 -12.59 15.19 -19.59
CA GLY A 214 -11.56 14.57 -18.75
C GLY A 214 -10.88 13.39 -19.45
N ARG A 215 -11.67 12.50 -20.06
CA ARG A 215 -11.17 11.38 -20.87
C ARG A 215 -10.31 11.89 -22.03
N ASP A 216 -10.83 12.84 -22.81
CA ASP A 216 -10.14 13.37 -23.99
C ASP A 216 -8.81 14.04 -23.60
N GLU A 217 -8.76 14.71 -22.45
CA GLU A 217 -7.54 15.30 -21.91
C GLU A 217 -6.50 14.24 -21.51
N ILE A 218 -6.93 13.15 -20.84
CA ILE A 218 -6.04 12.03 -20.52
C ILE A 218 -5.48 11.40 -21.81
N LEU A 219 -6.33 11.16 -22.80
CA LEU A 219 -5.91 10.59 -24.09
C LEU A 219 -5.00 11.54 -24.88
N ARG A 220 -5.20 12.85 -24.78
CA ARG A 220 -4.33 13.85 -25.42
C ARG A 220 -2.91 13.79 -24.88
N ILE A 221 -2.73 13.71 -23.56
CA ILE A 221 -1.39 13.73 -22.93
C ILE A 221 -0.71 12.36 -22.95
N ALA A 222 -1.48 11.27 -23.00
CA ALA A 222 -0.98 9.90 -23.04
C ALA A 222 -0.16 9.64 -24.31
N ALA A 223 1.09 9.21 -24.13
CA ALA A 223 1.89 8.64 -25.22
C ALA A 223 1.30 7.28 -25.65
N PRO A 224 1.58 6.81 -26.88
CA PRO A 224 1.13 5.49 -27.32
C PRO A 224 1.57 4.39 -26.34
N GLY A 225 0.63 3.54 -25.93
CA GLY A 225 0.90 2.51 -24.92
C GLY A 225 1.13 3.07 -23.51
N CYS A 226 0.72 4.31 -23.22
CA CYS A 226 0.75 4.86 -21.86
C CYS A 226 -0.05 3.95 -20.92
N ARG A 227 0.53 3.69 -19.75
CA ARG A 227 -0.11 2.96 -18.66
C ARG A 227 -0.92 3.92 -17.81
N VAL A 228 -2.23 3.69 -17.72
CA VAL A 228 -3.12 4.40 -16.81
C VAL A 228 -3.49 3.46 -15.67
N THR A 229 -3.20 3.90 -14.45
CA THR A 229 -3.53 3.20 -13.21
C THR A 229 -4.61 4.00 -12.50
N PHE A 230 -5.73 3.35 -12.20
CA PHE A 230 -6.80 3.92 -11.39
C PHE A 230 -7.05 3.04 -10.17
N CYS A 231 -7.16 3.64 -8.99
CA CYS A 231 -7.63 2.95 -7.79
C CYS A 231 -8.71 3.78 -7.09
N GLY A 232 -9.84 3.15 -6.77
CA GLY A 232 -10.96 3.82 -6.10
C GLY A 232 -12.29 3.16 -6.41
N ASP A 233 -13.36 3.96 -6.45
CA ASP A 233 -14.69 3.49 -6.90
C ASP A 233 -14.73 3.30 -8.42
N VAL A 234 -14.14 2.20 -8.90
CA VAL A 234 -14.17 1.84 -10.32
C VAL A 234 -15.59 1.72 -10.85
N GLN A 235 -16.55 1.24 -10.05
CA GLN A 235 -17.92 1.06 -10.52
C GLN A 235 -18.54 2.40 -10.91
N GLN A 236 -18.26 3.45 -10.12
CA GLN A 236 -18.69 4.81 -10.42
C GLN A 236 -18.11 5.34 -11.74
N PHE A 237 -16.86 5.03 -12.06
CA PHE A 237 -16.14 5.59 -13.22
C PHE A 237 -15.92 4.60 -14.37
N ARG A 238 -16.57 3.43 -14.33
CA ARG A 238 -16.31 2.31 -15.26
C ARG A 238 -16.44 2.71 -16.73
N PRO A 239 -17.50 3.43 -17.17
CA PRO A 239 -17.64 3.81 -18.57
C PRO A 239 -16.48 4.67 -19.06
N GLU A 240 -16.06 5.64 -18.25
CA GLU A 240 -14.94 6.54 -18.55
C GLU A 240 -13.62 5.76 -18.59
N LEU A 241 -13.34 4.95 -17.58
CA LEU A 241 -12.13 4.15 -17.50
C LEU A 241 -12.00 3.20 -18.69
N GLN A 242 -13.05 2.46 -19.03
CA GLN A 242 -13.04 1.54 -20.17
C GLN A 242 -12.88 2.25 -21.52
N SER A 243 -13.23 3.53 -21.60
CA SER A 243 -13.05 4.33 -22.82
C SER A 243 -11.62 4.85 -23.02
N LEU A 244 -10.73 4.69 -22.04
CA LEU A 244 -9.33 5.10 -22.14
C LEU A 244 -8.45 4.11 -22.92
N GLY A 245 -8.84 2.84 -23.03
CA GLY A 245 -8.02 1.84 -23.72
C GLY A 245 -8.34 0.40 -23.32
N ARG A 246 -7.37 -0.49 -23.50
CA ARG A 246 -7.50 -1.90 -23.12
C ARG A 246 -7.24 -2.05 -21.63
N VAL A 247 -8.19 -2.62 -20.90
CA VAL A 247 -7.97 -3.03 -19.50
C VAL A 247 -7.07 -4.27 -19.50
N ASP A 248 -5.84 -4.11 -19.01
CA ASP A 248 -4.88 -5.21 -18.87
C ASP A 248 -5.11 -5.99 -17.58
N LEU A 249 -5.51 -5.28 -16.53
CA LEU A 249 -5.75 -5.86 -15.21
C LEU A 249 -6.92 -5.14 -14.52
N GLN A 250 -7.77 -5.91 -13.84
CA GLN A 250 -8.75 -5.43 -12.88
C GLN A 250 -8.73 -6.35 -11.66
N PHE A 251 -8.69 -5.79 -10.45
CA PHE A 251 -8.81 -6.59 -9.24
C PHE A 251 -9.35 -5.79 -8.05
N LEU A 252 -9.99 -6.52 -7.15
CA LEU A 252 -10.45 -6.02 -5.86
C LEU A 252 -9.39 -6.32 -4.80
N MET A 253 -9.13 -5.35 -3.95
CA MET A 253 -8.23 -5.46 -2.81
C MET A 253 -8.94 -4.94 -1.56
N ALA A 254 -8.61 -5.51 -0.40
CA ALA A 254 -9.07 -4.98 0.88
C ALA A 254 -8.59 -3.53 1.02
N ASP A 255 -9.49 -2.60 1.33
CA ASP A 255 -9.14 -1.19 1.52
C ASP A 255 -8.74 -0.96 2.99
N PRO A 256 -7.43 -0.79 3.29
CA PRO A 256 -6.96 -0.61 4.66
C PRO A 256 -7.42 0.71 5.28
N ARG A 257 -8.07 1.60 4.51
CA ARG A 257 -8.57 2.90 4.98
C ARG A 257 -9.95 2.83 5.64
N PHE A 258 -10.78 1.85 5.29
CA PHE A 258 -12.22 1.84 5.64
C PHE A 258 -12.64 0.51 6.28
N LEU A 259 -12.23 0.31 7.53
CA LEU A 259 -12.32 -0.98 8.20
C LEU A 259 -13.56 -1.15 9.11
N THR A 260 -14.50 -0.20 9.10
CA THR A 260 -15.67 -0.24 10.01
C THR A 260 -16.97 0.15 9.31
N PRO A 261 -17.81 -0.82 8.88
CA PRO A 261 -17.56 -2.27 8.90
C PRO A 261 -16.50 -2.71 7.87
N PRO A 262 -15.81 -3.84 8.08
CA PRO A 262 -14.58 -4.26 7.40
C PRO A 262 -14.79 -4.80 5.97
N THR A 263 -15.81 -4.34 5.26
CA THR A 263 -16.17 -4.84 3.92
C THR A 263 -15.74 -3.90 2.80
N ALA A 264 -15.02 -2.81 3.10
CA ALA A 264 -14.60 -1.89 2.06
C ALA A 264 -13.48 -2.52 1.23
N THR A 265 -13.80 -2.85 -0.01
CA THR A 265 -12.84 -3.23 -1.03
C THR A 265 -12.59 -2.03 -1.92
N ALA A 266 -11.33 -1.76 -2.25
CA ALA A 266 -10.99 -0.88 -3.35
C ALA A 266 -10.86 -1.70 -4.64
N ASP A 267 -11.27 -1.12 -5.75
CA ASP A 267 -11.10 -1.70 -7.08
C ASP A 267 -9.99 -0.93 -7.80
N ALA A 268 -9.08 -1.65 -8.44
CA ALA A 268 -8.02 -1.06 -9.24
C ALA A 268 -8.04 -1.57 -10.68
N LEU A 269 -7.83 -0.66 -11.61
CA LEU A 269 -7.68 -0.93 -13.04
C LEU A 269 -6.32 -0.47 -13.53
N VAL A 270 -5.73 -1.31 -14.38
CA VAL A 270 -4.56 -0.98 -15.19
C VAL A 270 -4.97 -1.03 -16.65
N ILE A 271 -4.74 0.08 -17.35
CA ILE A 271 -5.24 0.31 -18.70
C ILE A 271 -4.08 0.74 -19.59
N THR A 272 -3.93 0.09 -20.73
CA THR A 272 -3.04 0.54 -21.79
C THR A 272 -3.82 1.35 -22.81
N THR A 273 -3.43 2.61 -22.97
CA THR A 273 -3.96 3.52 -24.00
C THR A 273 -3.49 3.09 -25.41
N PRO A 274 -4.28 3.40 -26.46
CA PRO A 274 -3.97 3.01 -27.84
C PRO A 274 -2.67 3.61 -28.40
#